data_AF-A0A7C7ZU74-F1
#
_entry.id   AF-A0A7C7ZU74-F1
#
_cell.length_a   1.000
_cell.length_b   1.000
_cell.length_c   1.000
_cell.angle_alpha   90.00
_cell.angle_beta   90.00
_cell.angle_gamma   90.00
#
_symmetry.space_group_name_H-M   'P 1'
#
loop_
_entity.id
_entity.type
_entity.pdbx_description
1 polymer ?
#
loop_
_entity_poly.entity_id
_entity_poly.type
_entity_poly.pdbx_seq_one_letter_code
_entity_poly.pdbx_strand_id
1 'polypeptide(L)'
;HVDDNGNRAYVVEDEYVYDVALRVYMMLRMHGAKVTMTLLSPNHLIRASNLIEHTFVNEKNEVYNSAGFNRGNSRSHWPNGGRNGNLSRRVKISRTVFKNVPKKRSIFLSFHADIDDRSPEAPLVLYYENRRSRRVDVPSREFSQAILSALGAGAYVRGQNLAVLRNNPAHVKVLLELRNLAYTDHAWALRFEELRQRDAEKVVQGILNYVGQSG
;
A
#
# COMPACT_ATOMS: atom_id res chain seq x y z
N HIS A 1 -18.99 2.19 -10.60
CA HIS A 1 -20.02 2.08 -9.55
C HIS A 1 -21.08 3.14 -9.76
N VAL A 2 -22.20 3.10 -9.02
CA VAL A 2 -23.18 4.19 -8.98
C VAL A 2 -23.12 4.88 -7.61
N ASP A 3 -23.40 6.19 -7.55
CA ASP A 3 -23.55 6.92 -6.29
C ASP A 3 -24.97 6.78 -5.69
N ASP A 4 -25.22 7.41 -4.54
CA ASP A 4 -26.48 7.31 -3.79
C ASP A 4 -27.64 8.00 -4.54
N ASN A 5 -27.29 8.81 -5.53
CA ASN A 5 -28.19 9.52 -6.44
C ASN A 5 -28.36 8.76 -7.78
N GLY A 6 -27.79 7.56 -7.91
CA GLY A 6 -27.86 6.73 -9.13
C GLY A 6 -26.92 7.18 -10.27
N ASN A 7 -26.05 8.17 -10.04
CA ASN A 7 -25.10 8.65 -11.05
C ASN A 7 -23.86 7.77 -11.12
N ARG A 8 -23.13 7.83 -12.23
CA ARG A 8 -21.88 7.08 -12.38
C ARG A 8 -20.81 7.61 -11.40
N ALA A 9 -20.40 6.74 -10.50
CA ALA A 9 -19.30 6.94 -9.56
C ALA A 9 -17.97 6.44 -10.14
N TYR A 10 -16.97 7.32 -10.16
CA TYR A 10 -15.58 7.02 -10.48
C TYR A 10 -14.77 6.91 -9.20
N VAL A 11 -13.99 5.84 -9.06
CA VAL A 11 -13.12 5.64 -7.90
C VAL A 11 -11.72 5.31 -8.43
N VAL A 12 -10.70 5.88 -7.80
CA VAL A 12 -9.31 5.79 -8.27
C VAL A 12 -8.49 5.10 -7.18
N GLU A 13 -7.90 3.94 -7.52
CA GLU A 13 -7.05 3.17 -6.61
C GLU A 13 -5.91 4.04 -6.06
N ASP A 14 -5.16 4.69 -6.97
CA ASP A 14 -3.95 5.46 -6.65
C ASP A 14 -4.16 6.46 -5.51
N GLU A 15 -5.31 7.13 -5.51
CA GLU A 15 -5.67 8.16 -4.55
C GLU A 15 -6.00 7.58 -3.16
N TYR A 16 -6.81 6.52 -3.14
CA TYR A 16 -7.14 5.81 -1.90
C TYR A 16 -5.89 5.24 -1.24
N VAL A 17 -5.05 4.55 -2.01
CA VAL A 17 -3.85 3.90 -1.45
C VAL A 17 -2.83 4.93 -0.97
N TYR A 18 -2.79 6.10 -1.61
CA TYR A 18 -1.94 7.20 -1.17
C TYR A 18 -2.45 7.82 0.15
N ASP A 19 -3.76 8.09 0.28
CA ASP A 19 -4.36 8.59 1.54
C ASP A 19 -4.13 7.62 2.71
N VAL A 20 -4.40 6.33 2.52
CA VAL A 20 -4.15 5.31 3.54
C VAL A 20 -2.66 5.24 3.89
N ALA A 21 -1.76 5.28 2.90
CA ALA A 21 -0.32 5.27 3.16
C ALA A 21 0.15 6.51 3.93
N LEU A 22 -0.44 7.69 3.69
CA LEU A 22 -0.16 8.90 4.49
C LEU A 22 -0.63 8.76 5.94
N ARG A 23 -1.83 8.21 6.16
CA ARG A 23 -2.35 7.95 7.52
C ARG A 23 -1.45 6.98 8.29
N VAL A 24 -1.06 5.87 7.65
CA VAL A 24 -0.09 4.91 8.22
C VAL A 24 1.26 5.58 8.49
N TYR A 25 1.75 6.41 7.57
CA TYR A 25 2.99 7.18 7.75
C TYR A 25 2.94 8.03 9.02
N MET A 26 1.86 8.79 9.22
CA MET A 26 1.70 9.65 10.40
C MET A 26 1.63 8.84 11.68
N MET A 27 0.80 7.80 11.72
CA MET A 27 0.64 6.96 12.91
C MET A 27 1.93 6.24 13.32
N LEU A 28 2.65 5.63 12.36
CA LEU A 28 3.93 4.99 12.67
C LEU A 28 4.99 5.99 13.15
N ARG A 29 4.99 7.22 12.61
CA ARG A 29 5.86 8.31 13.10
C ARG A 29 5.52 8.70 14.54
N MET A 30 4.25 8.75 14.91
CA MET A 30 3.81 8.98 16.30
C MET A 30 4.25 7.86 17.24
N HIS A 31 4.34 6.61 16.76
CA HIS A 31 4.94 5.49 17.48
C HIS A 31 6.48 5.45 17.43
N GLY A 32 7.15 6.52 16.99
CA GLY A 32 8.61 6.64 17.01
C GLY A 32 9.33 5.95 15.85
N ALA A 33 8.62 5.42 14.85
CA ALA A 33 9.24 4.81 13.68
C ALA A 33 9.82 5.86 12.73
N LYS A 34 10.97 5.54 12.11
CA LYS A 34 11.48 6.30 10.96
C LYS A 34 10.80 5.80 9.68
N VAL A 35 9.85 6.58 9.17
CA VAL A 35 9.06 6.23 7.98
C VAL A 35 9.49 7.08 6.78
N THR A 36 9.45 6.50 5.58
CA THR A 36 9.71 7.21 4.32
C THR A 36 8.77 6.70 3.23
N MET A 37 8.04 7.63 2.59
CA MET A 37 7.18 7.32 1.46
C MET A 37 8.00 7.11 0.18
N THR A 38 7.58 6.20 -0.70
CA THR A 38 8.24 6.01 -2.02
C THR A 38 7.78 7.02 -3.07
N LEU A 39 6.58 7.57 -2.90
CA LEU A 39 6.01 8.63 -3.70
C LEU A 39 5.68 9.85 -2.83
N LEU A 40 5.65 11.01 -3.47
CA LEU A 40 5.13 12.25 -2.92
C LEU A 40 4.08 12.76 -3.90
N SER A 41 2.92 13.16 -3.40
CA SER A 41 1.94 13.93 -4.16
C SER A 41 1.81 15.31 -3.52
N PRO A 42 2.12 16.39 -4.26
CA PRO A 42 2.02 17.76 -3.73
C PRO A 42 0.60 18.14 -3.30
N ASN A 43 -0.42 17.60 -3.96
CA ASN A 43 -1.83 18.00 -3.75
C ASN A 43 -2.69 16.92 -3.06
N HIS A 44 -2.13 15.74 -2.79
CA HIS A 44 -2.81 14.73 -1.98
C HIS A 44 -2.30 14.88 -0.56
N LEU A 45 -3.09 15.59 0.25
CA LEU A 45 -2.98 15.59 1.71
C LEU A 45 -3.99 14.57 2.26
N ILE A 46 -3.94 14.31 3.57
CA ILE A 46 -5.04 13.59 4.24
C ILE A 46 -6.31 14.44 4.06
N ARG A 47 -7.26 13.93 3.29
CA ARG A 47 -8.49 14.68 2.96
C ARG A 47 -9.59 14.26 3.92
N ALA A 48 -10.19 15.28 4.57
CA ALA A 48 -11.48 15.14 5.20
C ALA A 48 -12.56 15.14 4.12
N SER A 49 -13.24 14.01 3.95
CA SER A 49 -14.37 13.93 3.01
C SER A 49 -15.59 14.50 3.70
N ASN A 50 -15.79 15.81 3.61
CA ASN A 50 -16.97 16.50 4.16
C ASN A 50 -18.23 16.32 3.31
N LEU A 51 -18.11 15.77 2.09
CA LEU A 51 -19.24 15.48 1.19
C LEU A 51 -19.04 14.10 0.54
N ILE A 52 -19.97 13.17 0.81
CA ILE A 52 -19.99 11.78 0.30
C ILE A 52 -20.02 11.73 -1.24
N GLU A 53 -20.49 12.82 -1.87
CA GLU A 53 -20.62 12.97 -3.32
C GLU A 53 -19.27 13.18 -4.03
N HIS A 54 -18.23 13.60 -3.31
CA HIS A 54 -16.92 13.85 -3.90
C HIS A 54 -15.96 12.68 -3.67
N THR A 55 -15.51 12.10 -4.78
CA THR A 55 -14.41 11.13 -4.80
C THR A 55 -13.08 11.87 -4.98
N PHE A 56 -11.96 11.14 -4.82
CA PHE A 56 -10.64 11.72 -5.10
C PHE A 56 -10.56 12.20 -6.56
N VAL A 57 -9.97 13.38 -6.76
CA VAL A 57 -9.68 13.89 -8.10
C VAL A 57 -8.45 13.15 -8.62
N ASN A 58 -8.54 12.60 -9.83
CA ASN A 58 -7.39 11.95 -10.48
C ASN A 58 -6.42 13.01 -11.02
N GLU A 59 -5.47 13.46 -10.20
CA GLU A 59 -4.59 14.59 -10.56
C GLU A 59 -3.28 14.17 -11.26
N LYS A 60 -2.92 12.87 -11.25
CA LYS A 60 -1.71 12.30 -11.90
C LYS A 60 -0.45 13.15 -11.72
N ASN A 61 -0.26 13.69 -10.52
CA ASN A 61 0.81 14.62 -10.16
C ASN A 61 1.83 14.01 -9.18
N GLU A 62 1.76 12.71 -8.95
CA GLU A 62 2.67 12.01 -8.06
C GLU A 62 4.08 11.99 -8.63
N VAL A 63 5.05 12.19 -7.76
CA VAL A 63 6.48 12.13 -8.08
C VAL A 63 7.17 11.11 -7.18
N TYR A 64 8.34 10.64 -7.60
CA TYR A 64 9.14 9.79 -6.73
C TYR A 64 9.69 10.59 -5.56
N ASN A 65 9.86 9.95 -4.41
CA ASN A 65 10.68 10.51 -3.32
C ASN A 65 12.18 10.37 -3.65
N SER A 66 12.59 10.97 -4.77
CA SER A 66 13.95 10.98 -5.28
C SER A 66 14.09 12.06 -6.35
N ALA A 67 14.86 13.12 -6.05
CA ALA A 67 15.16 14.17 -7.03
C ALA A 67 15.78 13.61 -8.32
N GLY A 68 16.63 12.57 -8.20
CA GLY A 68 17.26 11.93 -9.35
C GLY A 68 16.27 11.28 -10.32
N PHE A 69 15.17 10.71 -9.83
CA PHE A 69 14.13 10.12 -10.69
C PHE A 69 13.17 11.15 -11.29
N ASN A 70 13.12 12.36 -10.74
CA ASN A 70 12.23 13.44 -11.15
C ASN A 70 12.91 14.48 -12.07
N ARG A 71 14.15 14.25 -12.52
CA ARG A 71 14.89 15.21 -13.38
C ARG A 71 14.32 15.37 -14.79
N GLY A 72 13.56 14.39 -15.27
CA GLY A 72 12.96 14.39 -16.59
C GLY A 72 11.44 14.49 -16.51
N ASN A 73 10.82 15.00 -17.58
CA ASN A 73 9.37 15.11 -17.71
C ASN A 73 8.87 14.24 -18.87
N SER A 74 8.79 12.93 -18.65
CA SER A 74 8.24 11.98 -19.63
C SER A 74 7.58 10.80 -18.92
N ARG A 75 6.80 9.98 -19.64
CA ARG A 75 6.10 8.81 -19.06
C ARG A 75 7.04 7.83 -18.34
N SER A 76 8.31 7.75 -18.75
CA SER A 76 9.32 6.93 -18.09
C SER A 76 9.84 7.55 -16.80
N HIS A 77 9.55 8.82 -16.52
CA HIS A 77 9.89 9.51 -15.28
C HIS A 77 8.74 9.55 -14.27
N TRP A 78 7.51 9.40 -14.74
CA TRP A 78 6.33 9.40 -13.89
C TRP A 78 6.13 8.05 -13.19
N PRO A 79 5.63 8.06 -11.94
CA PRO A 79 5.20 6.85 -11.27
C PRO A 79 4.17 6.06 -12.08
N ASN A 80 4.44 4.78 -12.32
CA ASN A 80 3.49 3.86 -12.94
C ASN A 80 3.67 2.42 -12.43
N GLY A 81 2.55 1.74 -12.19
CA GLY A 81 2.50 0.37 -11.66
C GLY A 81 2.42 -0.75 -12.72
N GLY A 82 2.22 -0.40 -13.99
CA GLY A 82 1.93 -1.37 -15.06
C GLY A 82 3.11 -2.25 -15.50
N ARG A 83 2.85 -3.15 -16.46
CA ARG A 83 3.81 -4.14 -17.00
C ARG A 83 5.12 -3.55 -17.54
N ASN A 84 5.08 -2.33 -18.06
CA ASN A 84 6.25 -1.54 -18.50
C ASN A 84 6.59 -0.42 -17.51
N GLY A 85 6.15 -0.57 -16.27
CA GLY A 85 6.24 0.43 -15.24
C GLY A 85 7.61 0.48 -14.58
N ASN A 86 7.79 1.52 -13.80
CA ASN A 86 9.02 1.89 -13.12
C ASN A 86 9.01 1.42 -11.66
N LEU A 87 8.39 0.28 -11.37
CA LEU A 87 8.35 -0.33 -10.03
C LEU A 87 9.75 -0.51 -9.43
N SER A 88 10.75 -0.74 -10.28
CA SER A 88 12.16 -0.82 -9.88
C SER A 88 12.69 0.47 -9.22
N ARG A 89 12.13 1.64 -9.55
CA ARG A 89 12.48 2.92 -8.92
C ARG A 89 12.05 2.95 -7.45
N ARG A 90 10.85 2.43 -7.12
CA ARG A 90 10.40 2.29 -5.72
C ARG A 90 11.35 1.41 -4.92
N VAL A 91 11.80 0.29 -5.50
CA VAL A 91 12.81 -0.59 -4.89
C VAL A 91 14.16 0.12 -4.69
N LYS A 92 14.59 0.96 -5.64
CA LYS A 92 15.82 1.76 -5.51
C LYS A 92 15.71 2.81 -4.41
N ILE A 93 14.54 3.43 -4.21
CA ILE A 93 14.28 4.33 -3.09
C ILE A 93 14.42 3.55 -1.78
N SER A 94 13.78 2.38 -1.65
CA SER A 94 13.91 1.53 -0.46
C SER A 94 15.37 1.13 -0.17
N ARG A 95 16.17 0.85 -1.20
CA ARG A 95 17.62 0.61 -1.03
C ARG A 95 18.37 1.78 -0.44
N THR A 96 18.02 2.99 -0.87
CA THR A 96 18.64 4.21 -0.33
C THR A 96 18.26 4.40 1.13
N VAL A 97 16.96 4.24 1.45
CA VAL A 97 16.43 4.39 2.81
C VAL A 97 17.01 3.36 3.77
N PHE A 98 17.11 2.10 3.34
CA PHE A 98 17.55 0.99 4.20
C PHE A 98 19.06 0.75 4.21
N LYS A 99 19.87 1.55 3.49
CA LYS A 99 21.33 1.31 3.33
C LYS A 99 22.06 1.07 4.65
N ASN A 100 21.71 1.81 5.70
CA ASN A 100 22.33 1.73 7.03
C ASN A 100 21.33 1.32 8.12
N VAL A 101 20.21 0.70 7.74
CA VAL A 101 19.20 0.23 8.68
C VAL A 101 19.49 -1.23 9.03
N PRO A 102 19.57 -1.61 10.32
CA PRO A 102 19.71 -3.01 10.71
C PRO A 102 18.63 -3.85 10.06
N LYS A 103 19.02 -4.98 9.43
CA LYS A 103 18.11 -5.80 8.61
C LYS A 103 16.80 -6.08 9.34
N LYS A 104 16.86 -6.65 10.54
CA LYS A 104 15.69 -7.01 11.37
C LYS A 104 14.79 -5.83 11.80
N ARG A 105 15.17 -4.58 11.53
CA ARG A 105 14.42 -3.36 11.87
C ARG A 105 13.88 -2.63 10.64
N SER A 106 13.68 -3.35 9.53
CA SER A 106 13.21 -2.77 8.26
C SER A 106 11.99 -3.50 7.72
N ILE A 107 10.92 -2.74 7.49
CA ILE A 107 9.66 -3.20 6.90
C ILE A 107 9.36 -2.34 5.68
N PHE A 108 9.03 -2.98 4.56
CA PHE A 108 8.54 -2.33 3.35
C PHE A 108 7.07 -2.72 3.12
N LEU A 109 6.22 -1.71 2.94
CA LEU A 109 4.79 -1.88 2.68
C LEU A 109 4.45 -1.25 1.32
N SER A 110 3.81 -2.01 0.44
CA SER A 110 3.21 -1.51 -0.81
C SER A 110 1.70 -1.55 -0.67
N PHE A 111 1.02 -0.40 -0.75
CA PHE A 111 -0.43 -0.29 -0.59
C PHE A 111 -1.14 -0.35 -1.95
N HIS A 112 -2.22 -1.13 -2.01
CA HIS A 112 -3.01 -1.42 -3.20
C HIS A 112 -4.49 -1.62 -2.84
N ALA A 113 -5.34 -1.66 -3.87
CA ALA A 113 -6.67 -2.25 -3.80
C ALA A 113 -6.83 -3.25 -4.96
N ASP A 114 -7.45 -4.39 -4.70
CA ASP A 114 -7.75 -5.38 -5.76
C ASP A 114 -8.93 -4.89 -6.63
N ILE A 115 -9.06 -5.44 -7.82
CA ILE A 115 -10.16 -5.20 -8.77
C ILE A 115 -10.70 -6.50 -9.37
N ASP A 116 -10.21 -7.67 -8.94
CA ASP A 116 -10.64 -8.98 -9.44
C ASP A 116 -11.96 -9.41 -8.77
N ASP A 117 -13.02 -9.57 -9.58
CA ASP A 117 -14.35 -10.00 -9.10
C ASP A 117 -14.38 -11.46 -8.62
N ARG A 118 -13.31 -12.22 -8.85
CA ARG A 118 -13.12 -13.60 -8.37
C ARG A 118 -12.34 -13.69 -7.07
N SER A 119 -11.68 -12.60 -6.65
CA SER A 119 -11.02 -12.52 -5.35
C SER A 119 -12.05 -12.24 -4.25
N PRO A 120 -11.92 -12.80 -3.04
CA PRO A 120 -12.80 -12.50 -1.92
C PRO A 120 -12.98 -11.00 -1.63
N GLU A 121 -14.12 -10.65 -1.04
CA GLU A 121 -14.37 -9.33 -0.45
C GLU A 121 -13.64 -9.19 0.89
N ALA A 122 -12.30 -9.28 0.87
CA ALA A 122 -11.48 -9.23 2.07
C ALA A 122 -10.06 -8.71 1.78
N PRO A 123 -9.35 -8.18 2.81
CA PRO A 123 -7.96 -7.79 2.66
C PRO A 123 -7.04 -8.97 2.27
N LEU A 124 -6.13 -8.73 1.33
CA LEU A 124 -5.10 -9.67 0.92
C LEU A 124 -3.70 -9.15 1.26
N VAL A 125 -2.90 -10.00 1.89
CA VAL A 125 -1.47 -9.76 2.12
C VAL A 125 -0.63 -10.63 1.19
N LEU A 126 0.14 -9.97 0.32
CA LEU A 126 1.04 -10.63 -0.60
C LEU A 126 2.48 -10.54 -0.11
N TYR A 127 3.15 -11.69 -0.02
CA TYR A 127 4.59 -11.77 0.24
C TYR A 127 5.33 -12.33 -0.98
N TYR A 128 6.65 -12.10 -1.03
CA TYR A 128 7.45 -12.61 -2.13
C TYR A 128 7.61 -14.14 -2.07
N GLU A 129 7.06 -14.80 -3.09
CA GLU A 129 7.28 -16.22 -3.37
C GLU A 129 7.56 -16.41 -4.87
N ASN A 130 8.62 -17.14 -5.19
CA ASN A 130 8.87 -17.63 -6.53
C ASN A 130 8.77 -19.16 -6.53
N ARG A 131 7.61 -19.67 -6.96
CA ARG A 131 7.32 -21.10 -7.05
C ARG A 131 8.26 -21.86 -7.99
N ARG A 132 8.68 -21.23 -9.10
CA ARG A 132 9.60 -21.86 -10.07
C ARG A 132 10.98 -22.14 -9.46
N SER A 133 11.49 -21.20 -8.67
CA SER A 133 12.78 -21.35 -7.99
C SER A 133 12.67 -21.85 -6.55
N ARG A 134 11.46 -22.24 -6.10
CA ARG A 134 11.14 -22.62 -4.70
C ARG A 134 11.66 -21.62 -3.66
N ARG A 135 11.69 -20.32 -4.02
CA ARG A 135 12.21 -19.27 -3.13
C ARG A 135 11.04 -18.62 -2.39
N VAL A 136 11.06 -18.71 -1.07
CA VAL A 136 10.07 -18.10 -0.18
C VAL A 136 10.78 -17.06 0.69
N ASP A 137 10.19 -15.87 0.82
CA ASP A 137 10.63 -14.88 1.81
C ASP A 137 9.99 -15.20 3.17
N VAL A 138 10.69 -15.98 3.99
CA VAL A 138 10.18 -16.50 5.26
C VAL A 138 9.77 -15.39 6.24
N PRO A 139 10.60 -14.34 6.50
CA PRO A 139 10.19 -13.26 7.40
C PRO A 139 8.94 -12.53 6.92
N SER A 140 8.81 -12.32 5.60
CA SER A 140 7.64 -11.66 5.03
C SER A 140 6.39 -12.54 5.13
N ARG A 141 6.53 -13.87 4.98
CA ARG A 141 5.43 -14.83 5.18
C ARG A 141 4.95 -14.82 6.64
N GLU A 142 5.87 -14.86 7.60
CA GLU A 142 5.56 -14.82 9.04
C GLU A 142 4.84 -13.52 9.40
N PHE A 143 5.36 -12.37 8.97
CA PHE A 143 4.69 -11.08 9.12
C PHE A 143 3.28 -11.09 8.49
N SER A 144 3.16 -11.62 7.27
CA SER A 144 1.87 -11.67 6.57
C SER A 144 0.83 -12.47 7.35
N GLN A 145 1.26 -13.54 8.03
CA GLN A 145 0.36 -14.33 8.86
C GLN A 145 -0.02 -13.59 10.15
N ALA A 146 0.95 -12.92 10.78
CA ALA A 146 0.75 -12.19 12.03
C ALA A 146 -0.21 -11.00 11.89
N ILE A 147 -0.20 -10.32 10.74
CA ILE A 147 -1.01 -9.11 10.52
C ILE A 147 -2.51 -9.43 10.31
N LEU A 148 -2.87 -10.66 9.93
CA LEU A 148 -4.25 -11.03 9.55
C LEU A 148 -5.29 -10.69 10.62
N SER A 149 -4.98 -10.95 11.89
CA SER A 149 -5.92 -10.71 12.99
C SER A 149 -6.30 -9.23 13.12
N ALA A 150 -5.38 -8.32 12.79
CA ALA A 150 -5.64 -6.89 12.80
C ALA A 150 -6.44 -6.43 11.56
N LEU A 151 -6.25 -7.08 10.41
CA LEU A 151 -6.98 -6.74 9.17
C LEU A 151 -8.47 -7.10 9.26
N GLY A 152 -8.79 -8.13 10.06
CA GLY A 152 -10.15 -8.55 10.38
C GLY A 152 -10.56 -9.85 9.70
N ALA A 153 -11.82 -10.22 9.87
CA ALA A 153 -12.36 -11.47 9.35
C ALA A 153 -12.20 -11.58 7.84
N GLY A 154 -11.90 -12.80 7.37
CA GLY A 154 -11.73 -13.10 5.94
C GLY A 154 -10.38 -12.69 5.35
N ALA A 155 -9.57 -11.88 6.06
CA ALA A 155 -8.24 -11.51 5.58
C ALA A 155 -7.37 -12.74 5.35
N TYR A 156 -6.62 -12.76 4.25
CA TYR A 156 -5.84 -13.93 3.84
C TYR A 156 -4.49 -13.56 3.25
N VAL A 157 -3.62 -14.57 3.13
CA VAL A 157 -2.24 -14.43 2.65
C VAL A 157 -2.04 -15.23 1.37
N ARG A 158 -1.30 -14.66 0.41
CA ARG A 158 -0.86 -15.38 -0.79
C ARG A 158 0.59 -15.05 -1.15
N GLY A 159 1.39 -16.08 -1.42
CA GLY A 159 2.73 -15.91 -1.96
C GLY A 159 2.68 -15.61 -3.47
N GLN A 160 3.40 -14.57 -3.91
CA GLN A 160 3.39 -14.14 -5.32
C GLN A 160 4.74 -13.56 -5.76
N ASN A 161 5.08 -13.77 -7.04
CA ASN A 161 6.32 -13.27 -7.63
C ASN A 161 6.17 -11.81 -8.13
N LEU A 162 6.04 -10.88 -7.18
CA LEU A 162 5.84 -9.47 -7.45
C LEU A 162 7.15 -8.70 -7.66
N ALA A 163 7.21 -7.88 -8.71
CA ALA A 163 8.40 -7.09 -9.04
C ALA A 163 8.80 -6.09 -7.95
N VAL A 164 7.82 -5.47 -7.27
CA VAL A 164 8.06 -4.48 -6.20
C VAL A 164 8.64 -5.10 -4.92
N LEU A 165 8.38 -6.39 -4.69
CA LEU A 165 8.92 -7.14 -3.56
C LEU A 165 10.25 -7.83 -3.91
N ARG A 166 10.45 -8.18 -5.19
CA ARG A 166 11.67 -8.83 -5.67
C ARG A 166 12.89 -7.93 -5.41
N ASN A 167 13.91 -8.48 -4.74
CA ASN A 167 15.19 -7.79 -4.46
C ASN A 167 15.05 -6.47 -3.68
N ASN A 168 13.96 -6.29 -2.93
CA ASN A 168 13.81 -5.22 -1.97
C ASN A 168 14.59 -5.58 -0.69
N PRO A 169 15.44 -4.69 -0.15
CA PRO A 169 16.37 -5.01 0.92
C PRO A 169 15.75 -5.06 2.32
N ALA A 170 14.49 -4.64 2.48
CA ALA A 170 13.80 -4.73 3.77
C ALA A 170 13.75 -6.19 4.26
N HIS A 171 13.82 -6.39 5.58
CA HIS A 171 13.69 -7.72 6.18
C HIS A 171 12.30 -8.29 5.97
N VAL A 172 11.27 -7.48 6.21
CA VAL A 172 9.89 -7.77 5.87
C VAL A 172 9.50 -6.90 4.68
N LYS A 173 8.86 -7.50 3.68
CA LYS A 173 8.33 -6.78 2.52
C LYS A 173 7.05 -7.42 2.02
N VAL A 174 5.97 -6.66 2.07
CA VAL A 174 4.64 -7.12 1.67
C VAL A 174 3.93 -6.10 0.79
N LEU A 175 2.96 -6.58 0.04
CA LEU A 175 1.97 -5.78 -0.65
C LEU A 175 0.62 -6.03 0.03
N LEU A 176 -0.10 -4.97 0.39
CA LEU A 176 -1.38 -4.98 1.07
C LEU A 176 -2.47 -4.51 0.09
N GLU A 177 -3.36 -5.41 -0.28
CA GLU A 177 -4.61 -5.08 -0.97
C GLU A 177 -5.70 -4.97 0.11
N LEU A 178 -6.01 -3.74 0.54
CA LEU A 178 -6.83 -3.52 1.73
C LEU A 178 -8.33 -3.63 1.46
N ARG A 179 -8.73 -3.40 0.21
CA ARG A 179 -10.10 -3.53 -0.30
C ARG A 179 -10.06 -4.10 -1.71
N ASN A 180 -11.18 -4.66 -2.14
CA ASN A 180 -11.42 -5.11 -3.51
C ASN A 180 -12.52 -4.25 -4.16
N LEU A 181 -12.12 -3.38 -5.10
CA LEU A 181 -12.97 -2.41 -5.77
C LEU A 181 -13.90 -3.01 -6.83
N ALA A 182 -13.83 -4.33 -7.07
CA ALA A 182 -14.87 -5.04 -7.79
C ALA A 182 -16.21 -5.00 -7.04
N TYR A 183 -16.18 -4.88 -5.71
CA TYR A 183 -17.37 -4.82 -4.86
C TYR A 183 -17.79 -3.38 -4.58
N THR A 184 -19.09 -3.13 -4.72
CA THR A 184 -19.69 -1.80 -4.57
C THR A 184 -19.42 -1.21 -3.19
N ASP A 185 -19.67 -1.96 -2.11
CA ASP A 185 -19.49 -1.49 -0.72
C ASP A 185 -18.03 -1.10 -0.44
N HIS A 186 -17.09 -1.86 -0.99
CA HIS A 186 -15.67 -1.53 -0.93
C HIS A 186 -15.35 -0.25 -1.69
N ALA A 187 -15.82 -0.11 -2.93
CA ALA A 187 -15.61 1.11 -3.70
C ALA A 187 -16.27 2.35 -3.08
N TRP A 188 -17.40 2.16 -2.40
CA TRP A 188 -18.07 3.18 -1.61
C TRP A 188 -17.27 3.60 -0.38
N ALA A 189 -16.71 2.63 0.33
CA ALA A 189 -15.94 2.89 1.53
C ALA A 189 -14.74 3.82 1.30
N LEU A 190 -14.21 3.87 0.07
CA LEU A 190 -13.14 4.78 -0.31
C LEU A 190 -13.53 6.26 -0.16
N ARG A 191 -14.82 6.58 -0.14
CA ARG A 191 -15.34 7.95 0.02
C ARG A 191 -15.35 8.42 1.48
N PHE A 192 -15.42 7.50 2.43
CA PHE A 192 -15.55 7.81 3.85
C PHE A 192 -14.17 7.87 4.52
N GLU A 193 -13.84 9.02 5.08
CA GLU A 193 -12.56 9.22 5.79
C GLU A 193 -12.41 8.21 6.93
N GLU A 194 -13.47 7.98 7.69
CA GLU A 194 -13.48 7.11 8.86
C GLU A 194 -13.11 5.67 8.47
N LEU A 195 -13.51 5.23 7.29
CA LEU A 195 -13.19 3.91 6.78
C LEU A 195 -11.74 3.82 6.28
N ARG A 196 -11.22 4.87 5.64
CA ARG A 196 -9.79 4.96 5.26
C ARG A 196 -8.88 5.03 6.49
N GLN A 197 -9.32 5.77 7.51
CA GLN A 197 -8.66 5.86 8.82
C GLN A 197 -8.64 4.50 9.50
N ARG A 198 -9.77 3.80 9.54
CA ARG A 198 -9.86 2.45 10.09
C ARG A 198 -8.96 1.45 9.35
N ASP A 199 -8.88 1.53 8.02
CA ASP A 199 -7.97 0.68 7.23
C ASP A 199 -6.51 0.92 7.64
N ALA A 200 -6.11 2.19 7.81
CA ALA A 200 -4.78 2.57 8.25
C ALA A 200 -4.49 2.11 9.70
N GLU A 201 -5.44 2.25 10.61
CA GLU A 201 -5.32 1.83 12.02
C GLU A 201 -5.10 0.32 12.13
N LYS A 202 -5.85 -0.48 11.36
CA LYS A 202 -5.67 -1.93 11.30
C LYS A 202 -4.25 -2.32 10.87
N VAL A 203 -3.71 -1.65 9.84
CA VAL A 203 -2.33 -1.88 9.38
C VAL A 203 -1.33 -1.54 10.47
N VAL A 204 -1.47 -0.38 11.13
CA VAL A 204 -0.57 0.05 12.21
C VAL A 204 -0.65 -0.92 13.39
N GLN A 205 -1.85 -1.29 13.83
CA GLN A 205 -2.04 -2.24 14.91
C GLN A 205 -1.38 -3.58 14.60
N GLY A 206 -1.54 -4.09 13.38
CA GLY A 206 -0.90 -5.33 12.96
C GLY A 206 0.63 -5.26 12.96
N ILE A 207 1.21 -4.12 12.57
CA ILE A 207 2.66 -3.88 12.67
C ILE A 207 3.12 -3.86 14.12
N LEU A 208 2.40 -3.13 14.99
CA LEU A 208 2.74 -3.03 16.42
C LEU A 208 2.67 -4.39 17.10
N ASN A 209 1.63 -5.18 16.80
CA ASN A 209 1.50 -6.56 17.31
C ASN A 209 2.69 -7.42 16.88
N TYR A 210 3.07 -7.38 15.61
CA TYR A 210 4.20 -8.16 15.10
C TYR A 210 5.53 -7.76 15.76
N VAL A 211 5.80 -6.45 15.88
CA VAL A 211 7.04 -5.95 16.48
C VAL A 211 7.07 -6.23 17.99
N GLY A 212 5.94 -6.11 18.69
CA GLY A 212 5.83 -6.41 20.12
C GLY A 212 5.98 -7.90 20.46
N GLN A 213 5.69 -8.80 19.52
CA GLN A 213 5.95 -10.25 19.65
C GLN A 213 7.40 -10.63 19.31
N SER A 214 8.11 -9.77 18.59
CA SER A 214 9.46 -10.03 18.03
C SER A 214 10.60 -9.39 18.82
N GLY A 215 10.28 -8.63 19.88
CA GLY A 215 11.23 -8.04 20.82
C GLY A 215 11.45 -8.92 22.02
#